data_AF-A0AAW2TZV6-F1
#
_entry.id   AF-A0AAW2TZV6-F1
#
_cell.length_a   1.000
_cell.length_b   1.000
_cell.length_c   1.000
_cell.angle_alpha   90.00
_cell.angle_beta   90.00
_cell.angle_gamma   90.00
#
_symmetry.space_group_name_H-M   'P 1'
#
loop_
_entity.id
_entity.type
_entity.pdbx_description
1 polymer ?
#
loop_
_entity_poly.entity_id
_entity_poly.type
_entity_poly.pdbx_seq_one_letter_code
_entity_poly.pdbx_strand_id
1 'polypeptide(L)'
;MDGISTLGTSYGAHSAVPEDIEEEFKFMHVKRALLVCRVVAGRVGCDLGLVDKEDPGFDSLAAGRGSEDEEDEVVVFNPRAVLPCFVIVYTVQ
;
A
#
# COMPACT_ATOMS: atom_id res chain seq x y z
N MET A 1 13.99 -0.31 5.14
CA MET A 1 14.13 0.30 3.81
C MET A 1 12.87 1.11 3.58
N ASP A 2 13.00 2.40 3.30
CA ASP A 2 11.82 3.23 3.06
C ASP A 2 11.26 2.90 1.67
N GLY A 3 9.94 2.67 1.59
CA GLY A 3 9.25 2.28 0.36
C GLY A 3 7.84 2.86 0.34
N ILE A 4 7.18 2.77 -0.81
CA ILE A 4 5.79 3.19 -0.99
C ILE A 4 4.92 1.95 -0.84
N SER A 5 4.15 1.89 0.24
CA SER A 5 3.12 0.88 0.45
C SER A 5 1.92 1.15 -0.46
N THR A 6 1.42 0.10 -1.09
CA THR A 6 0.21 0.13 -1.91
C THR A 6 -0.65 -1.08 -1.58
N LEU A 7 -1.96 -0.89 -1.45
CA LEU A 7 -2.90 -1.91 -0.99
C LEU A 7 -3.83 -2.32 -2.14
N GLY A 8 -4.05 -3.62 -2.29
CA GLY A 8 -4.90 -4.19 -3.35
C GLY A 8 -6.39 -3.89 -3.18
N THR A 9 -6.82 -3.45 -1.99
CA THR A 9 -8.22 -3.13 -1.71
C THR A 9 -8.40 -1.71 -1.19
N SER A 10 -9.56 -1.11 -1.48
CA SER A 10 -9.93 0.19 -0.92
C SER A 10 -10.16 0.14 0.58
N TYR A 11 -10.53 -1.03 1.12
CA TYR A 11 -10.72 -1.22 2.56
C TYR A 11 -9.38 -1.13 3.28
N GLY A 12 -8.37 -1.88 2.85
CA GLY A 12 -7.03 -1.78 3.43
C GLY A 12 -6.47 -0.37 3.34
N ALA A 13 -6.58 0.26 2.16
CA ALA A 13 -6.13 1.64 1.97
C ALA A 13 -6.89 2.66 2.84
N HIS A 14 -8.15 2.40 3.17
CA HIS A 14 -8.93 3.21 4.11
C HIS A 14 -8.45 2.98 5.55
N SER A 15 -8.27 1.73 5.95
CA SER A 15 -7.85 1.34 7.30
C SER A 15 -6.41 1.76 7.63
N ALA A 16 -5.60 2.09 6.63
CA ALA A 16 -4.23 2.57 6.82
C ALA A 16 -4.12 3.98 7.44
N VAL A 17 -5.23 4.75 7.47
CA VAL A 17 -5.25 6.06 8.12
C VAL A 17 -5.51 5.88 9.63
N PRO A 18 -4.63 6.39 10.51
CA PRO A 18 -4.80 6.26 11.96
C PRO A 18 -6.10 6.87 12.50
N GLU A 19 -6.75 6.16 13.43
CA GLU A 19 -8.03 6.57 14.04
C GLU A 19 -7.92 7.89 14.82
N ASP A 20 -6.78 8.15 15.48
CA ASP A 20 -6.53 9.39 16.24
C ASP A 20 -6.55 10.64 15.34
N ILE A 21 -6.01 10.52 14.11
CA ILE A 21 -6.10 11.58 13.10
C ILE A 21 -7.55 11.81 12.68
N GLU A 22 -8.36 10.76 12.59
CA GLU A 22 -9.79 10.92 12.27
C GLU A 22 -10.54 11.66 13.38
N GLU A 23 -10.29 11.29 14.63
CA GLU A 23 -10.93 11.91 15.78
C GLU A 23 -10.54 13.38 15.92
N GLU A 24 -9.26 13.72 15.73
CA GLU A 24 -8.76 15.09 15.80
C GLU A 24 -9.46 16.00 14.80
N PHE A 25 -9.76 15.51 13.60
CA PHE A 25 -10.38 16.32 12.53
C PHE A 25 -11.87 16.08 12.33
N LYS A 26 -12.52 15.30 13.20
CA LYS A 26 -13.94 14.92 13.10
C LYS A 26 -14.89 16.13 13.00
N PHE A 27 -14.58 17.23 13.68
CA PHE A 27 -15.40 18.44 13.68
C PHE A 27 -15.27 19.28 12.39
N MET A 28 -14.23 19.04 11.59
CA MET A 28 -13.95 19.82 10.38
C MET A 28 -14.69 19.31 9.14
N HIS A 29 -15.51 18.26 9.26
CA HIS A 29 -16.21 17.62 8.13
C HIS A 29 -15.25 17.27 6.98
N VAL A 30 -14.05 16.80 7.31
CA VAL A 30 -13.02 16.42 6.33
C VAL A 30 -13.49 15.23 5.51
N LYS A 31 -13.14 15.25 4.21
CA LYS A 31 -13.33 14.12 3.32
C LYS A 31 -12.03 13.34 3.21
N ARG A 32 -12.13 12.02 3.06
CA ARG A 32 -11.00 11.16 2.73
C ARG A 32 -10.72 11.18 1.24
N ALA A 33 -9.47 10.90 0.90
CA ALA A 33 -9.05 10.68 -0.47
C ALA A 33 -8.27 9.37 -0.60
N LEU A 34 -8.65 8.51 -1.54
CA LEU A 34 -7.83 7.40 -2.00
C LEU A 34 -7.17 7.76 -3.32
N LEU A 35 -5.88 7.46 -3.45
CA LEU A 35 -5.16 7.56 -4.71
C LEU A 35 -5.12 6.18 -5.36
N VAL A 36 -5.89 6.01 -6.44
CA VAL A 36 -5.82 4.81 -7.27
C VAL A 36 -4.61 4.94 -8.17
N CYS A 37 -3.68 4.01 -8.03
CA CYS A 37 -2.43 3.99 -8.80
C CYS A 37 -2.37 2.76 -9.69
N ARG A 38 -1.72 2.89 -10.84
CA ARG A 38 -1.10 1.75 -11.53
C ARG A 38 0.31 1.58 -10.97
N VAL A 39 0.59 0.40 -10.42
CA VAL A 39 1.88 0.10 -9.81
C VAL A 39 2.66 -0.85 -10.71
N VAL A 40 3.90 -0.50 -11.03
CA VAL A 40 4.84 -1.34 -11.79
C VAL A 40 5.70 -2.12 -10.81
N ALA A 41 5.21 -3.26 -10.34
CA ALA A 41 5.85 -4.04 -9.28
C ALA A 41 7.18 -4.70 -9.70
N GLY A 42 7.36 -4.99 -10.99
CA GLY A 42 8.57 -5.66 -11.47
C GLY A 42 8.70 -7.08 -10.91
N ARG A 43 9.91 -7.50 -10.53
CA ARG A 43 10.15 -8.75 -9.81
C ARG A 43 9.74 -8.57 -8.35
N VAL A 44 8.72 -9.30 -7.95
CA VAL A 44 8.14 -9.21 -6.61
C VAL A 44 8.76 -10.27 -5.70
N GLY A 45 9.39 -9.85 -4.62
CA GLY A 45 9.84 -10.73 -3.54
C GLY A 45 8.69 -11.08 -2.61
N CYS A 46 8.69 -12.31 -2.08
CA CYS A 46 7.84 -12.70 -0.96
C CYS A 46 8.72 -12.78 0.30
N ASP A 47 8.11 -12.60 1.46
CA ASP A 47 8.77 -12.33 2.75
C ASP A 47 10.05 -13.13 3.09
N LEU A 48 10.90 -12.50 3.90
CA LEU A 48 12.37 -12.57 4.02
C LEU A 48 13.05 -13.91 4.41
N GLY A 49 12.38 -15.06 4.30
CA GLY A 49 12.91 -16.35 4.75
C GLY A 49 13.86 -17.08 3.78
N LEU A 50 13.77 -16.81 2.47
CA LEU A 50 14.38 -17.67 1.43
C LEU A 50 14.91 -16.88 0.22
N VAL A 51 15.47 -15.69 0.44
CA VAL A 51 16.09 -14.95 -0.67
C VAL A 51 17.54 -15.40 -0.82
N ASP A 52 17.80 -16.22 -1.84
CA ASP A 52 19.13 -16.67 -2.21
C ASP A 52 20.01 -15.47 -2.60
N LYS A 53 21.27 -15.46 -2.15
CA LYS A 53 22.20 -14.33 -2.29
C LYS A 53 22.71 -14.14 -3.72
N GLU A 54 22.30 -15.00 -4.64
CA GLU A 54 22.61 -14.94 -6.07
C GLU A 54 21.49 -14.33 -6.92
N ASP A 55 20.33 -13.99 -6.34
CA ASP A 55 19.22 -13.34 -7.07
C ASP A 55 19.56 -11.85 -7.32
N PRO A 56 19.43 -11.31 -8.55
CA PRO A 56 19.62 -9.88 -8.89
C PRO A 56 18.70 -8.87 -8.17
N GLY A 57 18.15 -9.21 -7.00
CA GLY A 57 17.28 -8.39 -6.16
C GLY A 57 15.86 -8.25 -6.68
N PHE A 58 14.93 -7.94 -5.78
CA PHE A 58 13.53 -7.67 -6.11
C PHE A 58 13.29 -6.18 -6.32
N ASP A 59 12.38 -5.85 -7.24
CA ASP A 59 11.96 -4.48 -7.54
C ASP A 59 10.85 -4.01 -6.56
N SER A 60 10.11 -4.96 -5.98
CA SER A 60 9.10 -4.74 -4.93
C SER A 60 9.01 -5.93 -3.98
N LEU A 61 8.36 -5.75 -2.83
CA LEU A 61 8.03 -6.83 -1.90
C LEU A 61 6.52 -6.95 -1.75
N ALA A 62 6.00 -8.16 -1.83
CA ALA A 62 4.67 -8.49 -1.36
C ALA A 62 4.76 -8.84 0.12
N ALA A 63 4.04 -8.10 0.96
CA ALA A 63 3.80 -8.50 2.33
C ALA A 63 2.56 -9.40 2.35
N GLY A 64 2.54 -10.40 3.24
CA GLY A 64 1.28 -11.12 3.50
C GLY A 64 0.99 -12.35 2.62
N ARG A 65 2.00 -13.17 2.29
CA ARG A 65 1.77 -14.51 1.73
C ARG A 65 2.02 -15.60 2.79
N GLY A 66 1.22 -15.62 3.84
CA GLY A 66 1.30 -16.62 4.91
C GLY A 66 -0.01 -16.95 5.63
N SER A 67 -1.03 -16.09 5.57
CA SER A 67 -2.35 -16.35 6.17
C SER A 67 -3.50 -15.89 5.26
N GLU A 68 -4.66 -16.54 5.38
CA GLU A 68 -5.83 -16.33 4.52
C GLU A 68 -6.47 -14.94 4.64
N ASP A 69 -6.01 -14.13 5.60
CA ASP A 69 -6.53 -12.79 5.96
C ASP A 69 -5.55 -11.64 5.66
N GLU A 70 -4.46 -11.90 4.93
CA GLU A 70 -3.46 -10.89 4.62
C GLU A 70 -3.84 -10.08 3.37
N GLU A 71 -4.05 -8.77 3.57
CA GLU A 71 -4.34 -7.81 2.49
C GLU A 71 -3.19 -7.80 1.48
N ASP A 72 -3.51 -7.80 0.18
CA ASP A 72 -2.54 -7.74 -0.93
C ASP A 72 -1.73 -6.43 -0.92
N GLU A 73 -0.79 -6.29 0.02
CA GLU A 73 0.10 -5.15 0.13
C GLU A 73 1.36 -5.38 -0.72
N VAL A 74 1.66 -4.40 -1.56
CA VAL A 74 2.91 -4.36 -2.33
C VAL A 74 3.67 -3.10 -1.98
N VAL A 75 4.90 -3.28 -1.51
CA VAL A 75 5.85 -2.19 -1.22
C VAL A 75 6.80 -2.05 -2.39
N VAL A 76 6.80 -0.88 -3.04
CA VAL A 76 7.75 -0.54 -4.12
C VAL A 76 8.81 0.44 -3.64
N PHE A 77 10.04 0.28 -4.14
CA PHE A 77 11.17 1.13 -3.72
C PHE A 77 11.48 2.26 -4.71
N ASN A 78 10.97 2.16 -5.95
CA ASN A 78 11.14 3.19 -6.96
C ASN A 78 9.87 4.06 -7.06
N PRO A 79 9.92 5.37 -6.74
CA PRO A 79 8.74 6.23 -6.82
C PRO A 79 8.18 6.35 -8.24
N ARG A 80 8.99 6.14 -9.28
CA ARG A 80 8.52 6.14 -10.68
C ARG A 80 7.68 4.90 -11.03
N ALA A 81 7.67 3.88 -10.18
CA ALA A 81 6.81 2.71 -10.35
C ALA A 81 5.35 3.00 -9.99
N VAL A 82 5.06 4.11 -9.31
CA VAL A 82 3.70 4.50 -8.91
C VAL A 82 3.16 5.54 -9.89
N LEU A 83 2.21 5.14 -10.70
CA LEU A 83 1.56 6.02 -11.68
C LEU A 83 0.16 6.38 -11.15
N PRO A 84 -0.07 7.63 -10.70
CA PRO A 84 -1.38 8.04 -10.22
C PRO A 84 -2.39 8.01 -11.38
N CYS A 85 -3.52 7.35 -11.17
CA CYS A 85 -4.60 7.25 -12.15
C CYS A 85 -5.76 8.18 -11.78
N PHE A 86 -6.30 8.03 -10.57
CA PHE A 86 -7.48 8.76 -10.12
C PHE A 86 -7.39 9.07 -8.63
N VAL A 87 -8.02 10.17 -8.21
CA VAL A 87 -8.27 10.49 -6.81
C VAL A 87 -9.75 10.27 -6.53
N ILE A 88 -10.06 9.41 -5.56
CA ILE A 88 -11.43 9.16 -5.10
C ILE A 88 -11.62 9.91 -3.79
N VAL A 89 -12.53 10.90 -3.78
CA VAL A 89 -12.88 11.66 -2.57
C VAL A 89 -14.21 11.17 -2.02
N TYR A 90 -14.24 10.79 -0.74
CA TYR A 90 -15.42 10.20 -0.08
C TYR A 90 -15.54 10.63 1.38
N THR A 91 -16.71 10.41 1.96
CA THR A 91 -16.97 10.61 3.38
C THR A 91 -16.92 9.27 4.11
N VAL A 92 -16.38 9.26 5.32
CA VAL A 92 -16.56 8.13 6.25
C VAL A 92 -17.94 8.27 6.87
N GLN A 93 -18.71 7.19 6.90
CA GLN A 93 -20.01 7.14 7.57
C GLN A 93 -19.87 6.56 8.97
#